data_AF-A0A0K2RAI9-F1
#
_entry.id   AF-A0A0K2RAI9-F1
#
_cell.length_a   1.000
_cell.length_b   1.000
_cell.length_c   1.000
_cell.angle_alpha   90.00
_cell.angle_beta   90.00
_cell.angle_gamma   90.00
#
_symmetry.space_group_name_H-M   'P 1'
#
loop_
_entity.id
_entity.type
_entity.pdbx_description
1 polymer ?
#
loop_
_entity_poly.entity_id
_entity_poly.type
_entity_poly.pdbx_seq_one_letter_code
_entity_poly.pdbx_strand_id
1 'polypeptide(L)'
;MCGDSTQCEHCEAVRPSGDGKACTARARARSPASTPNLTAAYDSKPKEEITSVSQIRPGLVSMLSSFAKTPEQKAKIATAGACLGDAVLRAGFSAGSLHFFVGGAPLGSGSMVEHLATDKDKQLWTSTAFTGTMSGCLRSA
;
A
#
# COMPACT_ATOMS: atom_id res chain seq x y z
N MET A 1 -12.47 11.17 -38.56
CA MET A 1 -13.37 11.80 -37.56
C MET A 1 -13.25 11.01 -36.26
N CYS A 2 -13.50 11.68 -35.13
CA CYS A 2 -13.01 11.42 -33.75
C CYS A 2 -11.54 11.87 -33.59
N GLY A 3 -11.19 12.91 -32.84
CA GLY A 3 -11.97 13.79 -31.96
C GLY A 3 -11.06 14.32 -30.84
N ASP A 4 -10.89 15.65 -30.83
CA ASP A 4 -10.65 16.51 -29.67
C ASP A 4 -9.32 16.46 -28.88
N SER A 5 -8.53 17.50 -29.13
CA SER A 5 -7.90 18.40 -28.14
C SER A 5 -7.14 17.80 -26.95
N THR A 6 -5.81 17.92 -26.97
CA THR A 6 -5.04 18.84 -26.07
C THR A 6 -3.55 18.43 -26.01
N GLN A 7 -2.71 19.37 -26.47
CA GLN A 7 -1.28 19.58 -26.14
C GLN A 7 -0.23 18.62 -26.73
N CYS A 8 0.27 19.04 -27.90
CA CYS A 8 1.72 19.13 -28.13
C CYS A 8 2.34 20.05 -27.07
N GLU A 9 3.43 19.64 -26.41
CA GLU A 9 4.43 20.61 -25.95
C GLU A 9 5.82 19.97 -25.88
N HIS A 10 6.75 20.61 -26.62
CA HIS A 10 8.21 20.49 -26.62
C HIS A 10 8.87 19.24 -27.24
N CYS A 11 9.07 19.33 -28.56
CA CYS A 11 10.25 18.80 -29.23
C CYS A 11 11.41 19.81 -29.07
N GLU A 12 12.49 19.45 -28.37
CA GLU A 12 13.76 20.16 -28.49
C GLU A 12 14.87 19.20 -28.94
N ALA A 13 15.69 19.70 -29.86
CA ALA A 13 16.35 18.94 -30.91
C ALA A 13 17.70 18.35 -30.51
N VAL A 14 17.94 17.08 -30.86
CA VAL A 14 19.29 16.54 -31.03
C VAL A 14 19.40 16.04 -32.47
N ARG A 15 20.33 16.63 -33.23
CA ARG A 15 20.55 16.34 -34.66
C ARG A 15 21.01 14.89 -34.83
N PRO A 16 20.41 14.08 -35.73
CA PRO A 16 20.91 12.75 -36.04
C PRO A 16 21.89 12.81 -37.23
N SER A 17 23.09 12.24 -37.07
CA SER A 17 23.85 11.72 -38.21
C SER A 17 23.37 10.30 -38.47
N GLY A 18 22.85 10.07 -39.69
CA GLY A 18 22.68 8.74 -40.26
C GLY A 18 21.26 8.18 -40.20
N ASP A 19 20.64 8.19 -41.39
CA ASP A 19 19.68 7.22 -41.92
C ASP A 19 18.74 6.45 -40.97
N GLY A 20 17.44 6.73 -41.14
CA GLY A 20 16.36 5.86 -40.70
C GLY A 20 15.26 6.64 -39.98
N LYS A 21 14.17 6.95 -40.69
CA LYS A 21 12.92 7.43 -40.07
C LYS A 21 12.39 6.35 -39.12
N ALA A 22 12.67 6.50 -37.83
CA ALA A 22 11.93 5.81 -36.79
C ALA A 22 11.38 6.87 -35.83
N CYS A 23 10.07 7.07 -35.88
CA CYS A 23 9.36 7.70 -34.75
C CYS A 23 9.48 6.71 -33.59
N THR A 24 10.54 6.80 -32.81
CA THR A 24 10.59 6.15 -31.51
C THR A 24 9.54 6.83 -30.66
N ALA A 25 8.36 6.21 -30.57
CA ALA A 25 7.49 6.40 -29.43
C ALA A 25 8.37 6.16 -28.21
N ARG A 26 8.77 7.25 -27.55
CA ARG A 26 9.25 7.20 -26.17
C ARG A 26 8.08 6.58 -25.42
N ALA A 27 8.12 5.25 -25.29
CA ALA A 27 7.53 4.61 -24.15
C ALA A 27 8.12 5.40 -22.99
N ARG A 28 7.30 6.30 -22.43
CA ARG A 28 7.44 6.75 -21.05
C ARG A 28 7.86 5.49 -20.34
N ALA A 29 9.10 5.44 -19.84
CA ALA A 29 9.47 4.42 -18.90
C ALA A 29 8.41 4.57 -17.80
N ARG A 30 7.35 3.76 -17.87
CA ARG A 30 6.53 3.46 -16.71
C ARG A 30 7.60 2.93 -15.79
N SER A 31 7.93 3.71 -14.76
CA SER A 31 8.64 3.20 -13.60
C SER A 31 8.12 1.77 -13.39
N PRO A 32 9.00 0.76 -13.30
CA PRO A 32 8.56 -0.63 -13.24
C PRO A 32 7.43 -0.66 -12.24
N ALA A 33 6.24 -1.12 -12.66
CA ALA A 33 5.09 -1.19 -11.78
C ALA A 33 5.59 -1.88 -10.52
N SER A 34 5.78 -1.10 -9.46
CA SER A 34 6.68 -1.46 -8.37
C SER A 34 6.18 -2.76 -7.81
N THR A 35 6.96 -3.82 -7.99
CA THR A 35 6.63 -5.12 -7.43
C THR A 35 6.51 -4.89 -5.92
N PRO A 36 5.36 -5.19 -5.28
CA PRO A 36 5.19 -4.92 -3.87
C PRO A 36 6.28 -5.63 -3.10
N ASN A 37 6.95 -4.92 -2.18
CA ASN A 37 7.96 -5.54 -1.34
C ASN A 37 7.23 -6.31 -0.24
N LEU A 38 7.13 -7.63 -0.42
CA LEU A 38 6.48 -8.54 0.52
C LEU A 38 7.42 -9.00 1.64
N THR A 39 8.65 -8.47 1.69
CA THR A 39 9.57 -8.76 2.78
C THR A 39 9.00 -8.18 4.07
N ALA A 40 8.75 -9.03 5.06
CA ALA A 40 8.33 -8.58 6.37
C ALA A 40 9.39 -7.62 6.94
N ALA A 41 8.96 -6.46 7.38
CA ALA A 41 9.79 -5.49 8.10
C ALA A 41 10.08 -5.95 9.54
N TYR A 42 9.27 -6.85 10.08
CA TYR A 42 9.40 -7.38 11.43
C TYR A 42 9.27 -8.91 11.44
N ASP A 43 10.04 -9.58 12.29
CA ASP A 43 9.91 -11.02 12.52
C ASP A 43 8.54 -11.33 13.12
N SER A 44 7.65 -11.89 12.31
CA SER A 44 6.44 -12.54 12.81
C SER A 44 6.74 -14.02 13.03
N LYS A 45 6.61 -14.50 14.27
CA LYS A 45 6.69 -15.95 14.53
C LYS A 45 5.36 -16.58 14.10
N PRO A 46 5.29 -17.36 13.01
CA PRO A 46 4.01 -17.80 12.40
C PRO A 46 3.17 -18.77 13.25
N LYS A 47 3.66 -19.17 14.43
CA LYS A 47 2.96 -20.03 15.40
C LYS A 47 2.62 -19.31 16.70
N GLU A 48 2.98 -18.04 16.84
CA GLU A 48 2.72 -17.26 18.05
C GLU A 48 1.33 -16.64 17.94
N GLU A 49 0.47 -16.87 18.93
CA GLU A 49 -0.85 -16.25 18.92
C GLU A 49 -0.73 -14.73 19.09
N ILE A 50 -1.30 -14.00 18.15
CA ILE A 50 -1.28 -12.54 18.18
C ILE A 50 -2.52 -12.05 18.92
N THR A 51 -2.34 -11.67 20.19
CA THR A 51 -3.44 -11.28 21.08
C THR A 51 -3.40 -9.82 21.53
N SER A 52 -2.30 -9.12 21.24
CA SER A 52 -2.08 -7.77 21.76
C SER A 52 -1.78 -6.73 20.68
N VAL A 53 -2.28 -5.51 20.91
CA VAL A 53 -2.08 -4.37 19.99
C VAL A 53 -0.59 -4.08 19.82
N SER A 54 0.19 -4.24 20.89
CA SER A 54 1.64 -4.02 20.88
C SER A 54 2.40 -4.93 19.90
N GLN A 55 1.89 -6.13 19.62
CA GLN A 55 2.48 -7.06 18.64
C GLN A 55 2.19 -6.62 17.19
N ILE A 56 0.98 -6.14 16.90
CA ILE A 56 0.56 -5.78 15.52
C ILE A 56 0.98 -4.36 15.15
N ARG A 57 0.91 -3.43 16.10
CA ARG A 57 1.13 -1.99 15.87
C ARG A 57 2.38 -1.69 15.05
N PRO A 58 3.59 -2.17 15.38
CA PRO A 58 4.79 -1.78 14.64
C PRO A 58 4.73 -2.20 13.16
N GLY A 59 4.28 -3.42 12.89
CA GLY A 59 4.11 -3.92 11.53
C GLY A 59 3.02 -3.17 10.75
N LEU A 60 1.85 -3.00 11.38
CA LEU A 60 0.71 -2.31 10.77
C LEU A 60 1.05 -0.85 10.44
N VAL A 61 1.72 -0.14 11.34
CA VAL A 61 2.17 1.24 11.12
C VAL A 61 3.17 1.31 9.96
N SER A 62 4.14 0.39 9.90
CA SER A 62 5.13 0.33 8.79
C SER A 62 4.45 0.10 7.44
N MET A 63 3.56 -0.89 7.39
CA MET A 63 2.81 -1.22 6.17
C MET A 63 1.92 -0.05 5.72
N LEU A 64 1.12 0.53 6.63
CA LEU A 64 0.25 1.66 6.29
C LEU A 64 1.04 2.91 5.92
N SER A 65 2.17 3.16 6.59
CA SER A 65 3.08 4.27 6.25
C SER A 65 3.69 4.14 4.86
N SER A 66 3.70 2.94 4.27
CA SER A 66 4.16 2.72 2.90
C SER A 66 3.18 3.25 1.85
N PHE A 67 1.90 3.41 2.20
CA PHE A 67 0.87 4.04 1.36
C PHE A 67 0.80 5.57 1.54
N ALA A 68 1.38 6.10 2.62
CA ALA A 68 1.37 7.54 2.89
C ALA A 68 2.27 8.29 1.90
N LYS A 69 1.72 9.33 1.28
CA LYS A 69 2.41 10.17 0.30
C LYS A 69 3.19 11.32 0.95
N THR A 70 2.83 11.69 2.18
CA THR A 70 3.47 12.80 2.91
C THR A 70 3.98 12.37 4.29
N PRO A 71 4.99 13.05 4.84
CA PRO A 71 5.45 12.82 6.22
C PRO A 71 4.35 13.01 7.27
N GLU A 72 3.45 13.98 7.07
CA GLU A 72 2.31 14.22 7.97
C GLU A 72 1.34 13.03 8.00
N GLN A 73 1.09 12.40 6.85
CA GLN A 73 0.29 11.18 6.81
C GLN A 73 0.97 10.02 7.54
N LYS A 74 2.29 9.87 7.40
CA LYS A 74 3.07 8.86 8.16
C LYS A 74 2.99 9.13 9.67
N ALA A 75 3.12 10.38 10.10
CA ALA A 75 2.99 10.76 11.50
C ALA A 75 1.59 10.45 12.04
N LYS A 76 0.51 10.78 11.29
CA LYS A 76 -0.86 10.41 11.67
C LYS A 76 -1.06 8.91 11.80
N ILE A 77 -0.52 8.11 10.87
CA ILE A 77 -0.60 6.65 10.93
C ILE A 77 0.13 6.13 12.17
N ALA A 78 1.31 6.68 12.49
CA ALA A 78 2.06 6.31 13.69
C ALA A 78 1.28 6.63 14.98
N THR A 79 0.69 7.83 15.07
CA THR A 79 -0.18 8.24 16.19
C THR A 79 -1.43 7.35 16.29
N ALA A 80 -2.07 7.06 15.15
CA ALA A 80 -3.24 6.20 15.07
C ALA A 80 -2.92 4.71 15.31
N GLY A 81 -1.63 4.31 15.34
CA GLY A 81 -1.21 2.92 15.34
C GLY A 81 -1.84 2.05 16.44
N ALA A 82 -2.07 2.62 17.62
CA ALA A 82 -2.76 1.91 18.70
C ALA A 82 -4.24 1.63 18.38
N CYS A 83 -4.96 2.65 17.87
CA CYS A 83 -6.36 2.50 17.45
C CYS A 83 -6.49 1.54 16.26
N LEU A 84 -5.58 1.63 15.30
CA LEU A 84 -5.55 0.76 14.12
C LEU A 84 -5.28 -0.70 14.52
N GLY A 85 -4.32 -0.94 15.42
CA GLY A 85 -4.03 -2.30 15.90
C GLY A 85 -5.18 -2.90 16.71
N ASP A 86 -5.86 -2.09 17.52
CA ASP A 86 -7.06 -2.50 18.26
C ASP A 86 -8.23 -2.82 17.33
N ALA A 87 -8.45 -2.02 16.29
CA ALA A 87 -9.46 -2.28 15.27
C ALA A 87 -9.21 -3.62 14.54
N VAL A 88 -7.96 -3.92 14.18
CA VAL A 88 -7.56 -5.18 13.55
C VAL A 88 -7.77 -6.38 14.50
N LEU A 89 -7.44 -6.25 15.78
CA LEU A 89 -7.69 -7.34 16.74
C LEU A 89 -9.18 -7.61 16.95
N ARG A 90 -9.99 -6.56 17.12
CA ARG A 90 -11.44 -6.68 17.33
C ARG A 90 -12.19 -7.15 16.10
N ALA A 91 -11.65 -6.86 14.91
CA ALA A 91 -12.20 -7.33 13.64
C ALA A 91 -12.22 -8.87 13.54
N GLY A 92 -11.35 -9.57 14.26
CA GLY A 92 -11.32 -11.04 14.24
C GLY A 92 -10.75 -11.61 12.94
N PHE A 93 -9.71 -10.98 12.40
CA PHE A 93 -8.93 -11.52 11.29
C PHE A 93 -8.33 -12.89 11.64
N SER A 94 -8.13 -13.74 10.64
CA SER A 94 -7.43 -15.02 10.84
C SER A 94 -5.98 -14.83 11.27
N ALA A 95 -5.42 -15.82 11.96
CA ALA A 95 -4.03 -15.78 12.43
C ALA A 95 -3.03 -15.51 11.29
N GLY A 96 -3.23 -16.07 10.09
CA GLY A 96 -2.37 -15.82 8.93
C GLY A 96 -2.37 -14.34 8.51
N SER A 97 -3.53 -13.70 8.50
CA SER A 97 -3.67 -12.28 8.21
C SER A 97 -3.09 -11.41 9.33
N LEU A 98 -3.27 -11.80 10.60
CA LEU A 98 -2.63 -11.12 11.74
C LEU A 98 -1.11 -11.17 11.66
N HIS A 99 -0.52 -12.32 11.32
CA HIS A 99 0.92 -12.45 11.11
C HIS A 99 1.45 -11.60 9.96
N PHE A 100 0.65 -11.46 8.90
CA PHE A 100 0.97 -10.55 7.81
C PHE A 100 1.00 -9.09 8.26
N PHE A 101 0.03 -8.66 9.08
CA PHE A 101 0.03 -7.31 9.67
C PHE A 101 1.21 -7.08 10.62
N VAL A 102 1.56 -8.07 11.44
CA VAL A 102 2.76 -8.02 12.31
C VAL A 102 4.03 -7.93 11.48
N GLY A 103 4.11 -8.71 10.39
CA GLY A 103 5.23 -8.68 9.47
C GLY A 103 5.43 -7.29 8.84
N GLY A 104 4.35 -6.52 8.65
CA GLY A 104 4.44 -5.11 8.28
C GLY A 104 5.11 -4.84 6.94
N ALA A 105 4.96 -5.79 6.01
CA ALA A 105 5.58 -5.73 4.70
C ALA A 105 5.22 -4.42 3.99
N PRO A 106 6.20 -3.64 3.51
CA PRO A 106 5.93 -2.38 2.82
C PRO A 106 5.42 -2.65 1.40
N LEU A 107 4.11 -2.82 1.28
CA LEU A 107 3.45 -3.20 0.02
C LEU A 107 3.57 -2.13 -1.09
N GLY A 108 3.88 -0.88 -0.74
CA GLY A 108 3.98 0.21 -1.70
C GLY A 108 2.66 0.45 -2.44
N SER A 109 2.64 0.25 -3.76
CA SER A 109 1.42 0.35 -4.58
C SER A 109 0.59 -0.94 -4.67
N GLY A 110 1.02 -2.03 -4.02
CA GLY A 110 0.29 -3.30 -3.99
C GLY A 110 -0.97 -3.26 -3.14
N SER A 111 -1.92 -4.15 -3.42
CA SER A 111 -3.16 -4.25 -2.64
C SER A 111 -2.97 -5.15 -1.44
N MET A 112 -3.20 -4.62 -0.24
CA MET A 112 -3.16 -5.41 1.00
C MET A 112 -4.14 -6.59 0.99
N VAL A 113 -5.28 -6.40 0.32
CA VAL A 113 -6.34 -7.40 0.21
C VAL A 113 -5.85 -8.67 -0.49
N GLU A 114 -4.91 -8.55 -1.43
CA GLU A 114 -4.39 -9.71 -2.18
C GLU A 114 -3.53 -10.64 -1.33
N HIS A 115 -3.02 -10.15 -0.19
CA HIS A 115 -2.13 -10.89 0.70
C HIS A 115 -2.80 -11.41 1.97
N LEU A 116 -4.10 -11.16 2.14
CA LEU A 116 -4.86 -11.71 3.27
C LEU A 116 -5.08 -13.21 3.07
N ALA A 117 -4.96 -13.95 4.18
CA ALA A 117 -4.92 -15.41 4.16
C ALA A 117 -6.23 -16.07 3.72
N THR A 118 -7.37 -15.40 3.93
CA THR A 118 -8.70 -15.94 3.63
C THR A 118 -9.58 -14.91 2.91
N ASP A 119 -10.53 -15.37 2.10
CA ASP A 119 -11.47 -14.46 1.44
C ASP A 119 -12.41 -13.76 2.43
N LYS A 120 -12.66 -14.36 3.59
CA LYS A 120 -13.40 -13.72 4.69
C LYS A 120 -12.64 -12.51 5.23
N ASP A 121 -11.33 -12.63 5.41
CA ASP A 121 -10.47 -11.50 5.83
C ASP A 121 -10.47 -10.39 4.78
N LYS A 122 -10.43 -10.76 3.48
CA LYS A 122 -10.54 -9.80 2.37
C LYS A 122 -11.84 -9.02 2.42
N GLN A 123 -12.97 -9.72 2.56
CA GLN A 123 -14.28 -9.08 2.68
C GLN A 123 -14.34 -8.17 3.91
N LEU A 124 -13.79 -8.62 5.05
CA LEU A 124 -13.76 -7.85 6.28
C LEU A 124 -12.95 -6.56 6.10
N TRP A 125 -11.75 -6.66 5.50
CA TRP A 125 -10.90 -5.52 5.20
C TRP A 125 -11.59 -4.49 4.32
N THR A 126 -12.35 -4.95 3.32
CA THR A 126 -13.11 -4.08 2.42
C THR A 126 -14.47 -3.65 2.97
N SER A 127 -14.88 -4.15 4.14
CA SER A 127 -16.21 -3.85 4.68
C SER A 127 -16.32 -2.40 5.09
N THR A 128 -17.50 -1.80 4.88
CA THR A 128 -17.79 -0.41 5.27
C THR A 128 -17.60 -0.18 6.77
N ALA A 129 -17.95 -1.18 7.60
CA ALA A 129 -17.78 -1.11 9.04
C ALA A 129 -16.30 -0.98 9.42
N PHE A 130 -15.46 -1.90 8.93
CA PHE A 130 -14.04 -1.91 9.26
C PHE A 130 -13.29 -0.71 8.66
N THR A 131 -13.53 -0.39 7.38
CA THR A 131 -12.95 0.80 6.74
C THR A 131 -13.39 2.09 7.43
N GLY A 132 -14.62 2.15 7.93
CA GLY A 132 -15.14 3.23 8.78
C GLY A 132 -14.36 3.37 10.09
N THR A 133 -14.11 2.26 10.80
CA THR A 133 -13.29 2.25 12.02
C THR A 133 -11.86 2.71 11.75
N MET A 134 -11.22 2.19 10.71
CA MET A 134 -9.86 2.57 10.30
C MET A 134 -9.76 4.07 9.98
N SER A 135 -10.73 4.59 9.22
CA SER A 135 -10.81 6.02 8.90
C SER A 135 -11.09 6.88 10.13
N GLY A 136 -11.88 6.36 11.08
CA GLY A 136 -12.12 6.97 12.38
C GLY A 136 -10.83 7.14 13.17
N CYS A 137 -10.02 6.07 13.27
CA CYS A 137 -8.72 6.11 13.94
C CYS A 137 -7.78 7.18 13.36
N LEU A 138 -7.74 7.31 12.02
CA LEU A 138 -6.90 8.31 11.35
C LEU A 138 -7.42 9.74 11.48
N ARG A 139 -8.72 9.94 11.72
CA ARG A 139 -9.32 11.25 11.95
C ARG A 139 -9.15 11.73 13.38
N SER A 140 -9.08 10.80 14.32
CA SER A 140 -8.88 11.05 15.75
C SER A 140 -7.41 11.16 16.17
N ALA A 141 -6.48 10.99 15.22
CA ALA A 141 -5.03 11.07 15.39
C ALA A 141 -4.44 12.35 14.79
#